data_AF-A0A9D9IAH4-F1
#
_entry.id   AF-A0A9D9IAH4-F1
#
_cell.length_a   1.000
_cell.length_b   1.000
_cell.length_c   1.000
_cell.angle_alpha   90.00
_cell.angle_beta   90.00
_cell.angle_gamma   90.00
#
_symmetry.space_group_name_H-M   'P 1'
#
loop_
_entity.id
_entity.type
_entity.pdbx_description
1 polymer ?
#
loop_
_entity_poly.entity_id
_entity_poly.type
_entity_poly.pdbx_seq_one_letter_code
_entity_poly.pdbx_strand_id
1 'polypeptide(L)'
;MNMDYRSVILFLAFIMLFIALVMLVPLLIAVSSDEYDSIMGFLKTIILMLAVSLIAIAFTWKRKELNIGTKEATLIVSLTWIIMTAFGALPMYFSGAIPSYTECFFEIMSG
;
A
#
# COMPACT_ATOMS: atom_id res chain seq x y z
N MET A 1 10.65 20.52 -19.37
CA MET A 1 10.87 19.91 -18.04
C MET A 1 10.43 18.46 -18.13
N ASN A 2 11.39 17.53 -18.08
CA ASN A 2 11.12 16.09 -18.19
C ASN A 2 10.67 15.56 -16.83
N MET A 3 9.72 14.61 -16.83
CA MET A 3 9.14 14.07 -15.60
C MET A 3 10.13 13.16 -14.86
N ASP A 4 10.31 13.36 -13.54
CA ASP A 4 11.18 12.51 -12.72
C ASP A 4 10.39 11.34 -12.11
N TYR A 5 10.27 10.26 -12.87
CA TYR A 5 9.59 9.03 -12.43
C TYR A 5 10.21 8.39 -11.19
N ARG A 6 11.52 8.60 -10.92
CA ARG A 6 12.17 7.98 -9.76
C ARG A 6 11.71 8.65 -8.47
N SER A 7 11.56 9.97 -8.48
CA SER A 7 11.00 10.72 -7.34
C SER A 7 9.56 10.30 -7.06
N VAL A 8 8.76 10.07 -8.11
CA VAL A 8 7.38 9.55 -7.99
C VAL A 8 7.38 8.16 -7.35
N ILE A 9 8.18 7.22 -7.87
CA ILE A 9 8.24 5.84 -7.33
C ILE A 9 8.72 5.84 -5.87
N LEU A 10 9.74 6.64 -5.54
CA LEU A 10 10.26 6.74 -4.17
C LEU A 10 9.19 7.26 -3.21
N PHE A 11 8.42 8.27 -3.63
CA PHE A 11 7.33 8.82 -2.82
C PHE A 11 6.20 7.79 -2.62
N LEU A 12 5.77 7.10 -3.68
CA LEU A 12 4.78 6.03 -3.59
C LEU A 12 5.24 4.88 -2.68
N ALA A 13 6.53 4.54 -2.72
CA ALA A 13 7.09 3.51 -1.84
C ALA A 13 7.03 3.93 -0.36
N PHE A 14 7.30 5.20 -0.04
CA PHE A 14 7.12 5.71 1.32
C PHE A 14 5.66 5.70 1.76
N ILE A 15 4.71 6.04 0.88
CA ILE A 15 3.28 5.92 1.18
C ILE A 15 2.91 4.47 1.48
N MET A 16 3.34 3.52 0.64
CA MET A 16 3.08 2.09 0.89
C MET A 16 3.67 1.63 2.23
N LEU A 17 4.89 2.06 2.56
CA LEU A 17 5.52 1.73 3.84
C LEU A 17 4.72 2.32 5.02
N PHE A 18 4.26 3.57 4.90
CA PHE A 18 3.41 4.20 5.90
C PHE A 18 2.09 3.44 6.09
N ILE A 19 1.42 3.04 5.01
CA ILE A 19 0.16 2.28 5.10
C ILE A 19 0.39 0.90 5.72
N ALA A 20 1.48 0.22 5.37
CA ALA A 20 1.83 -1.05 5.99
C ALA A 20 2.02 -0.93 7.52
N LEU A 21 2.56 0.20 7.99
CA LEU A 21 2.64 0.50 9.42
C LEU A 21 1.27 0.78 10.03
N VAL A 22 0.40 1.53 9.34
CA VAL A 22 -0.97 1.80 9.82
C VAL A 22 -1.79 0.50 9.91
N MET A 23 -1.57 -0.46 9.00
CA MET A 23 -2.20 -1.80 9.04
C MET A 23 -1.82 -2.63 10.27
N LEU A 24 -0.78 -2.25 11.03
CA LEU A 24 -0.50 -2.88 12.33
C LEU A 24 -1.63 -2.62 13.34
N VAL A 25 -2.36 -1.51 13.23
CA VAL A 25 -3.49 -1.20 14.12
C VAL A 25 -4.61 -2.25 13.99
N PRO A 26 -5.21 -2.49 12.81
CA PRO A 26 -6.22 -3.54 12.67
C PRO A 26 -5.67 -4.95 12.87
N LEU A 27 -4.37 -5.20 12.59
CA LEU A 27 -3.74 -6.47 12.96
C LEU A 27 -3.76 -6.70 14.48
N LEU A 28 -3.41 -5.70 15.28
CA LEU A 28 -3.45 -5.80 16.75
C LEU A 28 -4.88 -6.05 17.25
N ILE A 29 -5.87 -5.41 16.63
CA ILE A 29 -7.29 -5.64 16.94
C ILE A 29 -7.67 -7.09 16.62
N ALA A 30 -7.31 -7.60 15.43
CA ALA A 30 -7.58 -8.99 15.05
C ALA A 30 -6.94 -10.00 16.00
N VAL A 31 -5.72 -9.71 16.50
CA VAL A 31 -5.06 -10.52 17.52
C VAL A 31 -5.83 -10.49 18.85
N SER A 32 -6.35 -9.33 19.26
CA SER A 32 -7.15 -9.23 20.50
C SER A 32 -8.52 -9.92 20.41
N SER A 33 -9.02 -10.12 19.20
CA SER A 33 -10.31 -10.78 18.91
C SER A 33 -10.16 -12.27 18.57
N ASP A 34 -8.94 -12.83 18.59
CA ASP A 34 -8.64 -14.22 18.19
C ASP A 34 -9.10 -14.58 16.75
N GLU A 35 -9.13 -13.59 15.85
CA GLU A 35 -9.53 -13.79 14.45
C GLU A 35 -8.36 -14.25 13.57
N TYR A 36 -8.05 -15.54 13.62
CA TYR A 36 -6.89 -16.13 12.93
C TYR A 36 -6.83 -15.84 11.42
N ASP A 37 -7.96 -15.87 10.72
CA ASP A 37 -8.00 -15.59 9.28
C ASP A 37 -7.68 -14.13 8.97
N SER A 38 -8.23 -13.19 9.75
CA SER A 38 -7.93 -11.76 9.68
C SER A 38 -6.45 -11.48 9.98
N ILE A 39 -5.90 -12.11 11.03
CA ILE A 39 -4.48 -11.99 11.40
C ILE A 39 -3.59 -12.41 10.21
N MET A 40 -3.87 -13.58 9.63
CA MET A 40 -3.10 -14.10 8.49
C MET A 40 -3.24 -13.20 7.26
N GLY A 41 -4.44 -12.65 7.02
CA GLY A 41 -4.71 -11.72 5.92
C GLY A 41 -3.91 -10.42 6.04
N PHE A 42 -3.90 -9.80 7.22
CA PHE A 42 -3.10 -8.60 7.49
C PHE A 42 -1.60 -8.89 7.43
N LEU A 43 -1.11 -9.98 8.02
CA LEU A 43 0.32 -10.32 7.99
C LEU A 43 0.84 -10.52 6.56
N LYS A 44 0.13 -11.30 5.74
CA LYS A 44 0.51 -11.50 4.31
C LYS A 44 0.56 -10.17 3.57
N THR A 45 -0.42 -9.30 3.81
CA THR A 45 -0.51 -7.98 3.16
C THR A 45 0.65 -7.07 3.59
N ILE A 46 0.92 -6.97 4.90
CA ILE A 46 2.00 -6.14 5.45
C ILE A 46 3.36 -6.61 4.91
N ILE A 47 3.62 -7.91 4.92
CA ILE A 47 4.88 -8.47 4.39
C ILE A 47 5.03 -8.14 2.90
N LEU A 48 3.97 -8.29 2.11
CA LEU A 48 3.99 -7.94 0.69
C LEU A 48 4.26 -6.45 0.47
N MET A 49 3.56 -5.56 1.21
CA MET A 49 3.74 -4.11 1.09
C MET A 49 5.14 -3.68 1.51
N LEU A 50 5.70 -4.26 2.57
CA LEU A 50 7.08 -4.02 3.00
C LEU A 50 8.07 -4.49 1.93
N ALA A 51 7.89 -5.69 1.37
CA ALA A 51 8.77 -6.19 0.32
C ALA A 51 8.74 -5.26 -0.91
N VAL A 52 7.56 -4.91 -1.41
CA VAL A 52 7.41 -4.04 -2.59
C VAL A 52 7.99 -2.64 -2.34
N SER A 53 7.68 -2.03 -1.20
CA SER A 53 8.16 -0.68 -0.87
C SER A 53 9.68 -0.64 -0.66
N LEU A 54 10.26 -1.60 0.05
CA LEU A 54 11.71 -1.67 0.28
C LEU A 54 12.48 -1.92 -1.02
N ILE A 55 11.96 -2.77 -1.90
CA ILE A 55 12.53 -2.99 -3.24
C ILE A 55 12.48 -1.69 -4.05
N ALA A 56 11.34 -1.01 -4.09
CA ALA A 56 11.18 0.26 -4.81
C ALA A 56 12.14 1.34 -4.27
N ILE A 57 12.27 1.43 -2.94
CA ILE A 57 13.24 2.31 -2.26
C ILE A 57 14.67 1.96 -2.69
N ALA A 58 15.08 0.69 -2.62
CA ALA A 58 16.44 0.28 -2.95
C ALA A 58 16.86 0.67 -4.38
N PHE A 59 15.92 0.61 -5.34
CA PHE A 59 16.19 1.02 -6.73
C PHE A 59 16.18 2.53 -6.97
N THR A 60 15.53 3.32 -6.09
CA THR A 60 15.31 4.76 -6.30
C THR A 60 16.10 5.67 -5.37
N TRP A 61 16.61 5.16 -4.24
CA TRP A 61 17.30 5.91 -3.17
C TRP A 61 18.57 6.66 -3.60
N LYS A 62 19.11 6.40 -4.80
CA LYS A 62 20.34 7.07 -5.28
C LYS A 62 20.21 8.58 -5.46
N ARG A 63 19.00 9.17 -5.45
CA ARG A 63 18.82 10.62 -5.38
C ARG A 63 18.54 11.06 -3.93
N LYS A 64 19.38 11.95 -3.40
CA LYS A 64 19.14 12.62 -2.11
C LYS A 64 18.03 13.67 -2.17
N GLU A 65 17.69 14.18 -3.36
CA GLU A 65 16.69 15.23 -3.53
C GLU A 65 15.47 14.72 -4.30
N LEU A 66 14.31 14.80 -3.66
CA LEU A 66 13.01 14.57 -4.28
C LEU A 66 12.65 15.79 -5.13
N ASN A 67 12.56 15.62 -6.44
CA ASN A 67 12.10 16.67 -7.34
C ASN A 67 10.63 16.41 -7.68
N ILE A 68 9.72 17.02 -6.92
CA ILE A 68 8.28 16.86 -7.08
C ILE A 68 7.71 18.17 -7.63
N GLY A 69 7.50 18.23 -8.94
CA GLY A 69 6.75 19.29 -9.59
C GLY A 69 5.25 19.01 -9.60
N THR A 70 4.47 19.91 -10.21
CA THR A 70 3.01 19.77 -10.30
C THR A 70 2.60 18.50 -11.06
N LYS A 71 3.34 18.11 -12.11
CA LYS A 71 3.03 16.90 -12.89
C LYS A 71 3.27 15.63 -12.08
N GLU A 72 4.39 15.58 -11.36
CA GLU A 72 4.74 14.49 -10.46
C GLU A 72 3.73 14.38 -9.33
N ALA A 73 3.33 15.49 -8.72
CA ALA A 73 2.33 15.52 -7.66
C ALA A 73 0.97 14.99 -8.13
N THR A 74 0.46 15.43 -9.29
CA THR A 74 -0.79 14.91 -9.86
C THR A 74 -0.71 13.42 -10.13
N LEU A 75 0.41 12.93 -10.65
CA LEU A 75 0.62 11.51 -10.89
C LEU A 75 0.67 10.70 -9.58
N ILE A 76 1.38 11.22 -8.58
CA ILE A 76 1.48 10.62 -7.24
C ILE A 76 0.09 10.46 -6.64
N VAL A 77 -0.75 11.49 -6.64
CA VAL A 77 -2.09 11.43 -6.04
C VAL A 77 -2.95 10.35 -6.70
N SER A 78 -2.99 10.32 -8.04
CA SER A 78 -3.77 9.32 -8.78
C SER A 78 -3.27 7.89 -8.54
N LEU A 79 -1.95 7.68 -8.59
CA LEU A 79 -1.36 6.36 -8.34
C LEU A 79 -1.51 5.93 -6.89
N THR A 80 -1.45 6.86 -5.95
CA THR A 80 -1.67 6.59 -4.53
C THR A 80 -3.04 5.99 -4.33
N TRP A 81 -4.11 6.61 -4.85
CA TRP A 81 -5.46 6.04 -4.75
C TRP A 81 -5.53 4.61 -5.28
N ILE A 82 -5.00 4.36 -6.48
CA ILE A 82 -5.01 3.02 -7.09
C ILE A 82 -4.27 1.99 -6.22
N ILE A 83 -3.07 2.35 -5.74
CA ILE A 83 -2.23 1.48 -4.90
C ILE A 83 -2.92 1.23 -3.55
N MET A 84 -3.44 2.27 -2.90
CA MET A 84 -4.14 2.16 -1.62
C MET A 84 -5.32 1.20 -1.71
N THR A 85 -6.14 1.33 -2.74
CA THR A 85 -7.28 0.45 -2.95
C THR A 85 -6.84 -0.98 -3.24
N ALA A 86 -5.85 -1.16 -4.13
CA ALA A 86 -5.37 -2.49 -4.49
C ALA A 86 -4.77 -3.26 -3.29
N PHE A 87 -3.88 -2.63 -2.54
CA PHE A 87 -3.25 -3.28 -1.39
C PHE A 87 -4.19 -3.33 -0.17
N GLY A 88 -5.06 -2.33 0.01
CA GLY A 88 -6.06 -2.30 1.08
C GLY A 88 -7.10 -3.40 0.98
N ALA A 89 -7.37 -3.92 -0.22
CA ALA A 89 -8.29 -5.04 -0.45
C ALA A 89 -7.72 -6.41 -0.05
N LEU A 90 -6.39 -6.53 0.05
CA LEU A 90 -5.72 -7.81 0.26
C LEU A 90 -6.03 -8.48 1.61
N PRO A 91 -6.12 -7.78 2.75
CA PRO A 91 -6.46 -8.42 4.02
C PRO A 91 -7.85 -9.08 4.00
N MET A 92 -8.83 -8.42 3.37
CA MET A 92 -10.20 -8.95 3.21
C MET A 92 -10.23 -10.16 2.28
N TYR A 93 -9.47 -10.10 1.19
CA TYR A 93 -9.38 -11.21 0.26
C TYR A 93 -8.66 -12.42 0.87
N PHE A 94 -7.53 -12.19 1.54
CA PHE A 94 -6.72 -13.26 2.14
C PHE A 94 -7.32 -13.87 3.41
N SER A 95 -8.14 -13.12 4.16
CA SER A 95 -8.93 -13.66 5.27
C SER A 95 -10.14 -14.46 4.81
N GLY A 96 -10.51 -14.37 3.53
CA GLY A 96 -11.71 -15.04 3.00
C GLY A 96 -13.02 -14.38 3.41
N ALA A 97 -12.97 -13.16 3.99
CA ALA A 97 -14.17 -12.39 4.33
C ALA A 97 -15.04 -12.10 3.10
N ILE A 98 -14.40 -11.86 1.95
CA ILE A 98 -15.05 -11.70 0.65
C ILE A 98 -14.31 -12.58 -0.38
N PRO A 99 -14.99 -13.54 -1.04
CA PRO A 99 -14.34 -14.48 -1.97
C PRO A 99 -13.78 -13.84 -3.24
N SER A 100 -14.33 -12.71 -3.66
CA SER A 100 -13.93 -12.01 -4.89
C SER A 100 -13.03 -10.83 -4.59
N TYR A 101 -11.82 -10.82 -5.15
CA TYR A 101 -10.90 -9.69 -5.01
C TYR A 101 -11.48 -8.41 -5.61
N THR A 102 -12.25 -8.50 -6.71
CA THR A 102 -12.87 -7.30 -7.31
C THR A 102 -13.89 -6.68 -6.39
N GLU A 103 -14.64 -7.49 -5.64
CA GLU A 103 -15.57 -6.99 -4.62
C GLU A 103 -14.82 -6.32 -3.46
N CYS A 104 -13.74 -6.95 -2.96
CA CYS A 104 -12.86 -6.32 -1.96
C CYS A 104 -12.32 -4.97 -2.44
N PHE A 105 -11.91 -4.89 -3.72
CA PHE A 105 -11.41 -3.66 -4.31
C PHE A 105 -12.48 -2.57 -4.36
N PHE A 106 -13.71 -2.91 -4.77
CA PHE A 106 -14.81 -1.95 -4.78
C PHE A 106 -15.19 -1.49 -3.38
N GLU A 107 -15.18 -2.37 -2.38
CA GLU A 107 -15.46 -2.02 -0.99
C GLU A 107 -14.47 -0.95 -0.50
N ILE A 108 -13.17 -1.22 -0.60
CA ILE A 108 -12.11 -0.29 -0.19
C ILE A 108 -12.14 1.01 -1.01
N MET A 109 -12.59 0.96 -2.26
CA MET A 109 -12.74 2.16 -3.09
C MET A 109 -13.95 3.00 -2.66
N SER A 110 -14.99 2.38 -2.12
CA SER A 110 -16.24 3.04 -1.75
C SER A 110 -16.18 3.76 -0.40
N GLY A 111 -15.35 3.28 0.53
CA GLY A 111 -15.11 3.88 1.85
C GLY A 111 -15.41 2.92 2.98
#